data_AF-A0A9Q9C1G5-F1
#
_entry.id   AF-A0A9Q9C1G5-F1
#
_cell.length_a   1.000
_cell.length_b   1.000
_cell.length_c   1.000
_cell.angle_alpha   90.00
_cell.angle_beta   90.00
_cell.angle_gamma   90.00
#
_symmetry.space_group_name_H-M   'P 1'
#
loop_
_entity.id
_entity.type
_entity.pdbx_description
1 polymer ?
#
loop_
_entity_poly.entity_id
_entity_poly.type
_entity_poly.pdbx_seq_one_letter_code
_entity_poly.pdbx_strand_id
1 'polypeptide(L)'
;MGNRQSKVKKSPHEILSLSPVSTKKEVKDRYRTLILETHPDAQKVHSSQAPKEAMEIMEAYTSIIRSPPQFEFYTEELFREDLRKYAEDFFERICDYCRIPGAPKFSDPDFERFYQIFTNFRTQKEFTTEEEKSEFCRNVRKVARVVRSLDKRINIDSFSVEINVKPPRPKERKVKDHPFNCSHCNKGFHSRNQIIDHFRSRKHFERISMVSGDPKKYIENQVQEISCQNESETAQKPCMEKEPEAVEVHEVKEKNAAKKTGSRQEPAPFRTCAECRIVFSSRSELLMHLKTGHREL
;
A
#
# COMPACT_ATOMS: atom_id res chain seq x y z
N MET A 1 -44.11 -44.91 29.05
CA MET A 1 -42.77 -45.23 28.50
C MET A 1 -42.68 -44.70 27.07
N GLY A 2 -42.36 -43.42 26.88
CA GLY A 2 -42.21 -42.80 25.55
C GLY A 2 -40.78 -42.35 25.38
N ASN A 3 -39.95 -43.20 24.78
CA ASN A 3 -38.53 -42.97 24.56
C ASN A 3 -38.36 -41.85 23.50
N ARG A 4 -38.25 -40.60 23.95
CA ARG A 4 -37.88 -39.46 23.09
C ARG A 4 -36.42 -39.65 22.68
N GLN A 5 -36.21 -40.38 21.58
CA GLN A 5 -34.95 -40.34 20.87
C GLN A 5 -34.76 -38.91 20.38
N SER A 6 -33.99 -38.12 21.14
CA SER A 6 -33.42 -36.87 20.68
C SER A 6 -32.62 -37.20 19.41
N LYS A 7 -33.22 -36.99 18.24
CA LYS A 7 -32.51 -37.08 16.96
C LYS A 7 -31.31 -36.13 17.09
N VAL A 8 -30.11 -36.69 17.18
CA VAL A 8 -28.87 -35.93 17.14
C VAL A 8 -28.92 -35.12 15.85
N LYS A 9 -29.09 -33.80 15.97
CA LYS A 9 -29.11 -32.91 14.80
C LYS A 9 -27.70 -32.95 14.22
N LYS A 10 -27.54 -33.53 13.02
CA LYS A 10 -26.26 -33.55 12.31
C LYS A 10 -25.75 -32.12 12.16
N SER A 11 -24.45 -31.91 12.33
CA SER A 11 -23.86 -30.59 12.11
C SER A 11 -23.95 -30.20 10.62
N PRO A 12 -24.00 -28.91 10.26
CA PRO A 12 -24.01 -28.49 8.85
C PRO A 12 -22.82 -29.04 8.03
N HIS A 13 -21.66 -29.17 8.68
CA HIS A 13 -20.46 -29.75 8.07
C HIS A 13 -20.61 -31.27 7.83
N GLU A 14 -21.27 -32.00 8.74
CA GLU A 14 -21.60 -33.42 8.53
C GLU A 14 -22.58 -33.63 7.38
N ILE A 15 -23.60 -32.76 7.24
CA ILE A 15 -24.58 -32.84 6.14
C ILE A 15 -23.87 -32.72 4.78
N LEU A 16 -22.89 -31.82 4.68
CA LEU A 16 -22.08 -31.66 3.46
C LEU A 16 -20.93 -32.67 3.35
N SER A 17 -20.71 -33.50 4.37
CA SER A 17 -19.55 -34.41 4.47
C SER A 17 -18.21 -33.68 4.35
N LEU A 18 -18.07 -32.55 5.04
CA LEU A 18 -16.90 -31.69 5.04
C LEU A 18 -16.27 -31.58 6.43
N SER A 19 -14.99 -31.23 6.44
CA SER A 19 -14.30 -30.90 7.68
C SER A 19 -14.73 -29.51 8.17
N PRO A 20 -14.72 -29.24 9.49
CA PRO A 20 -14.93 -27.89 10.03
C PRO A 20 -13.90 -26.85 9.51
N VAL A 21 -12.69 -27.29 9.16
CA VAL A 21 -11.63 -26.45 8.57
C VAL A 21 -11.76 -26.27 7.05
N SER A 22 -12.78 -26.87 6.41
CA SER A 22 -12.96 -26.75 4.96
C SER A 22 -13.21 -25.30 4.56
N THR A 23 -12.51 -24.86 3.52
CA THR A 23 -12.60 -23.51 2.97
C THR A 23 -13.96 -23.24 2.33
N LYS A 24 -14.32 -21.98 2.19
CA LYS A 24 -15.56 -21.52 1.56
C LYS A 24 -15.65 -22.02 0.12
N LYS A 25 -14.52 -22.13 -0.58
CA LYS A 25 -14.45 -22.72 -1.93
C LYS A 25 -14.81 -24.20 -1.90
N GLU A 26 -14.18 -24.98 -1.03
CA GLU A 26 -14.47 -26.41 -0.85
C GLU A 26 -15.95 -26.65 -0.47
N VAL A 27 -16.50 -25.80 0.41
CA VAL A 27 -17.92 -25.82 0.80
C VAL A 27 -18.84 -25.58 -0.41
N LYS A 28 -18.54 -24.57 -1.23
CA LYS A 28 -19.30 -24.26 -2.46
C LYS A 28 -19.24 -25.39 -3.48
N ASP A 29 -18.05 -25.94 -3.71
CA ASP A 29 -17.85 -26.99 -4.70
C ASP A 29 -18.53 -28.30 -4.28
N ARG A 30 -18.48 -28.63 -2.98
CA ARG A 30 -19.20 -29.79 -2.46
C ARG A 30 -20.71 -29.61 -2.51
N TYR A 31 -21.23 -28.44 -2.16
CA TYR A 31 -22.65 -28.11 -2.29
C TYR A 31 -23.13 -28.29 -3.73
N ARG A 32 -22.40 -27.76 -4.73
CA ARG A 32 -22.74 -27.92 -6.15
C ARG A 32 -22.80 -29.39 -6.55
N THR A 33 -21.82 -30.18 -6.11
CA THR A 33 -21.75 -31.62 -6.40
C THR A 33 -22.96 -32.36 -5.81
N LEU A 34 -23.27 -32.11 -4.53
CA LEU A 34 -24.39 -32.75 -3.85
C LEU A 34 -25.74 -32.39 -4.48
N ILE A 35 -25.98 -31.13 -4.82
CA ILE A 35 -27.24 -30.72 -5.46
C ILE A 35 -27.44 -31.39 -6.82
N LEU A 36 -26.37 -31.60 -7.59
CA LEU A 36 -26.44 -32.33 -8.86
C LEU A 36 -26.73 -33.82 -8.65
N GLU A 37 -26.15 -34.44 -7.63
CA GLU A 37 -26.38 -35.85 -7.25
C GLU A 37 -27.81 -36.09 -6.71
N THR A 38 -28.36 -35.11 -5.99
CA THR A 38 -29.70 -35.18 -5.38
C THR A 38 -30.81 -34.74 -6.34
N HIS A 39 -30.49 -34.25 -7.54
CA HIS A 39 -31.52 -33.79 -8.49
C HIS A 39 -32.42 -34.97 -8.95
N PRO A 40 -33.76 -34.83 -8.95
CA PRO A 40 -34.69 -35.92 -9.29
C PRO A 40 -34.55 -36.43 -10.72
N ASP A 41 -33.95 -35.65 -11.62
CA ASP A 41 -33.65 -36.03 -13.01
C ASP A 41 -32.35 -36.87 -13.12
N ALA A 42 -31.43 -36.71 -12.16
CA ALA A 42 -30.21 -37.53 -12.07
C ALA A 42 -30.49 -38.87 -11.39
N GLN A 43 -31.38 -38.88 -10.39
CA GLN A 43 -31.89 -40.10 -9.77
C GLN A 43 -33.06 -40.65 -10.61
N LYS A 44 -32.77 -41.61 -11.50
CA LYS A 44 -33.74 -42.30 -12.39
C LYS A 44 -34.95 -42.97 -11.69
N VAL A 45 -35.05 -42.86 -10.36
CA VAL A 45 -36.15 -43.37 -9.53
C VAL A 45 -36.64 -42.19 -8.70
N HIS A 46 -37.90 -41.80 -8.86
CA HIS A 46 -38.54 -40.75 -8.08
C HIS A 46 -38.61 -41.16 -6.60
N SER A 47 -37.52 -40.94 -5.86
CA SER A 47 -37.51 -41.04 -4.42
C SER A 47 -38.21 -39.81 -3.86
N SER A 48 -39.30 -40.02 -3.11
CA SER A 48 -40.02 -38.96 -2.38
C SER A 48 -39.14 -38.25 -1.31
N GLN A 49 -37.91 -38.71 -1.12
CA GLN A 49 -36.92 -38.18 -0.19
C GLN A 49 -35.96 -37.17 -0.83
N ALA A 50 -35.75 -37.22 -2.16
CA ALA A 50 -34.81 -36.34 -2.86
C ALA A 50 -35.07 -34.83 -2.66
N PRO A 51 -36.32 -34.32 -2.65
CA PRO A 51 -36.58 -32.92 -2.37
C PRO A 51 -36.23 -32.50 -0.93
N LYS A 52 -36.39 -33.42 0.04
CA LYS A 52 -36.07 -33.15 1.45
C LYS A 52 -34.57 -33.10 1.68
N GLU A 53 -33.84 -34.04 1.09
CA GLU A 53 -32.38 -34.07 1.14
C GLU A 53 -31.77 -32.83 0.50
N ALA A 54 -32.28 -32.41 -0.67
CA ALA A 54 -31.83 -31.18 -1.32
C ALA A 54 -32.05 -29.94 -0.43
N MET A 55 -33.20 -29.88 0.26
CA MET A 55 -33.49 -28.80 1.20
C MET A 55 -32.52 -28.79 2.39
N GLU A 56 -32.21 -29.96 2.97
CA GLU A 56 -31.25 -30.10 4.06
C GLU A 56 -29.83 -29.66 3.63
N ILE A 57 -29.41 -30.02 2.41
CA ILE A 57 -28.13 -29.59 1.82
C ILE A 57 -28.08 -28.06 1.65
N MET A 58 -29.16 -27.46 1.15
CA MET A 58 -29.27 -26.01 0.98
C MET A 58 -29.23 -25.26 2.31
N GLU A 59 -29.94 -25.77 3.33
CA GLU A 59 -29.94 -25.18 4.67
C GLU A 59 -28.55 -25.24 5.31
N ALA A 60 -27.87 -26.40 5.21
CA ALA A 60 -26.51 -26.59 5.72
C ALA A 60 -25.51 -25.63 5.05
N TYR A 61 -25.54 -25.53 3.72
CA TYR A 61 -24.70 -24.60 2.97
C TYR A 61 -24.97 -23.14 3.37
N THR A 62 -26.23 -22.74 3.44
CA THR A 62 -26.63 -21.37 3.78
C THR A 62 -26.19 -21.01 5.20
N SER A 63 -26.30 -21.96 6.14
CA SER A 63 -25.85 -21.80 7.51
C SER A 63 -24.34 -21.55 7.58
N ILE A 64 -23.51 -22.32 6.86
CA ILE A 64 -22.04 -22.17 6.86
C ILE A 64 -21.60 -20.84 6.22
N ILE A 65 -22.23 -20.42 5.13
CA ILE A 65 -21.81 -19.22 4.40
C ILE A 65 -22.25 -17.93 5.10
N ARG A 66 -23.36 -17.95 5.85
CA ARG A 66 -23.89 -16.76 6.54
C ARG A 66 -23.39 -16.62 7.97
N SER A 67 -22.88 -17.69 8.56
CA SER A 67 -22.29 -17.68 9.90
C SER A 67 -20.86 -17.12 9.87
N PRO A 68 -20.39 -16.53 10.99
CA PRO A 68 -19.00 -16.13 11.09
C PRO A 68 -18.09 -17.38 11.09
N PRO A 69 -16.82 -17.24 10.67
CA PRO A 69 -15.85 -18.32 10.82
C PRO A 69 -15.71 -18.71 12.30
N GLN A 70 -15.70 -20.01 12.56
CA GLN A 70 -15.49 -20.58 13.89
C GLN A 70 -14.01 -20.46 14.26
N PHE A 71 -13.69 -19.52 15.16
CA PHE A 71 -12.32 -19.13 15.48
C PHE A 71 -11.49 -20.26 16.09
N GLU A 72 -12.14 -21.25 16.69
CA GLU A 72 -11.52 -22.41 17.35
C GLU A 72 -10.70 -23.26 16.37
N PHE A 73 -11.12 -23.28 15.09
CA PHE A 73 -10.46 -24.07 14.05
C PHE A 73 -9.30 -23.32 13.39
N TYR A 74 -9.19 -22.00 13.55
CA TYR A 74 -8.10 -21.19 12.97
C TYR A 74 -6.92 -21.10 13.93
N THR A 75 -6.29 -22.25 14.17
CA THR A 75 -5.09 -22.36 15.02
C THR A 75 -3.83 -21.99 14.27
N GLU A 76 -2.76 -21.73 15.01
CA GLU A 76 -1.44 -21.48 14.43
C GLU A 76 -0.94 -22.67 13.59
N GLU A 77 -1.26 -23.89 14.01
CA GLU A 77 -0.90 -25.13 13.29
C GLU A 77 -1.55 -25.18 11.91
N LEU A 78 -2.86 -24.86 11.82
CA LEU A 78 -3.56 -24.82 10.53
C LEU A 78 -2.90 -23.82 9.56
N PHE A 79 -2.50 -22.65 10.07
CA PHE A 79 -1.81 -21.65 9.24
C PHE A 79 -0.39 -22.06 8.85
N ARG A 80 0.25 -22.96 9.59
CA ARG A 80 1.57 -23.51 9.23
C ARG A 80 1.47 -24.54 8.11
N GLU A 81 0.33 -25.23 7.97
CA GLU A 81 0.08 -26.15 6.84
C GLU A 81 -0.02 -25.39 5.52
N ASP A 82 -0.92 -24.41 5.43
CA ASP A 82 -1.06 -23.55 4.26
C ASP A 82 -1.58 -22.15 4.65
N LEU A 83 -0.62 -21.26 4.91
CA LEU A 83 -0.91 -19.89 5.34
C LEU A 83 -1.82 -19.18 4.33
N ARG A 84 -1.53 -19.27 3.03
CA ARG A 84 -2.27 -18.51 2.01
C ARG A 84 -3.69 -18.99 1.92
N LYS A 85 -3.89 -20.31 1.82
CA LYS A 85 -5.22 -20.91 1.70
C LYS A 85 -6.11 -20.54 2.88
N TYR A 86 -5.64 -20.77 4.11
CA TYR A 86 -6.48 -20.59 5.29
C TYR A 86 -6.60 -19.13 5.72
N ALA A 87 -5.57 -18.31 5.54
CA ALA A 87 -5.69 -16.87 5.81
C ALA A 87 -6.66 -16.21 4.82
N GLU A 88 -6.48 -16.44 3.52
CA GLU A 88 -7.37 -15.85 2.50
C GLU A 88 -8.83 -16.23 2.75
N ASP A 89 -9.11 -17.51 3.03
CA ASP A 89 -10.45 -17.97 3.38
C ASP A 89 -11.01 -17.30 4.64
N PHE A 90 -10.22 -17.25 5.72
CA PHE A 90 -10.62 -16.63 6.97
C PHE A 90 -11.04 -15.17 6.77
N PHE A 91 -10.16 -14.37 6.14
CA PHE A 91 -10.41 -12.94 5.96
C PHE A 91 -11.54 -12.68 4.97
N GLU A 92 -11.68 -13.47 3.91
CA GLU A 92 -12.82 -13.39 3.00
C GLU A 92 -14.14 -13.63 3.76
N ARG A 93 -14.20 -14.64 4.63
CA ARG A 93 -15.39 -14.90 5.45
C ARG A 93 -15.71 -13.76 6.41
N ILE A 94 -14.69 -13.17 7.04
CA ILE A 94 -14.89 -12.00 7.92
C ILE A 94 -15.43 -10.82 7.10
N CYS A 95 -14.86 -10.53 5.94
CA CYS A 95 -15.31 -9.46 5.05
C CYS A 95 -16.77 -9.64 4.63
N ASP A 96 -17.14 -10.84 4.21
CA ASP A 96 -18.50 -11.17 3.79
C ASP A 96 -19.48 -11.09 4.96
N TYR A 97 -19.11 -11.67 6.10
CA TYR A 97 -19.95 -11.65 7.30
C TYR A 97 -20.22 -10.22 7.76
N CYS A 98 -19.20 -9.36 7.74
CA CYS A 98 -19.28 -7.96 8.17
C CYS A 98 -19.71 -6.99 7.05
N ARG A 99 -19.86 -7.45 5.80
CA ARG A 99 -20.21 -6.66 4.62
C ARG A 99 -19.32 -5.43 4.42
N ILE A 100 -18.00 -5.62 4.51
CA ILE A 100 -17.02 -4.53 4.37
C ILE A 100 -16.76 -4.26 2.89
N PRO A 101 -17.21 -3.12 2.32
CA PRO A 101 -17.03 -2.83 0.91
C PRO A 101 -15.56 -2.54 0.60
N GLY A 102 -15.03 -3.15 -0.47
CA GLY A 102 -13.66 -2.91 -0.92
C GLY A 102 -12.59 -3.32 0.10
N ALA A 103 -12.87 -4.31 0.94
CA ALA A 103 -11.90 -4.82 1.88
C ALA A 103 -10.64 -5.33 1.15
N PRO A 104 -9.43 -5.01 1.64
CA PRO A 104 -8.20 -5.49 1.02
C PRO A 104 -8.14 -7.01 1.12
N LYS A 105 -7.63 -7.65 0.08
CA LYS A 105 -7.43 -9.09 0.04
C LYS A 105 -6.07 -9.45 0.61
N PHE A 106 -5.98 -10.64 1.18
CA PHE A 106 -4.71 -11.16 1.70
C PHE A 106 -3.62 -11.28 0.62
N SER A 107 -4.05 -11.55 -0.61
CA SER A 107 -3.20 -11.69 -1.79
C SER A 107 -2.81 -10.36 -2.44
N ASP A 108 -3.34 -9.22 -1.96
CA ASP A 108 -3.03 -7.92 -2.55
C ASP A 108 -1.54 -7.56 -2.35
N PRO A 109 -0.93 -6.82 -3.29
CA PRO A 109 0.45 -6.35 -3.15
C PRO A 109 0.66 -5.44 -1.93
N ASP A 110 -0.36 -4.69 -1.54
CA ASP A 110 -0.35 -3.78 -0.38
C ASP A 110 -0.75 -4.54 0.91
N PHE A 111 0.07 -5.52 1.28
CA PHE A 111 -0.18 -6.35 2.46
C PHE A 111 -0.07 -5.55 3.78
N GLU A 112 0.69 -4.45 3.83
CA GLU A 112 0.79 -3.63 5.05
C GLU A 112 -0.55 -2.96 5.36
N ARG A 113 -1.23 -2.38 4.36
CA ARG A 113 -2.57 -1.82 4.53
C ARG A 113 -3.58 -2.89 4.97
N PHE A 114 -3.48 -4.09 4.40
CA PHE A 114 -4.28 -5.23 4.81
C PHE A 114 -4.12 -5.49 6.33
N TYR A 115 -2.88 -5.62 6.82
CA TYR A 115 -2.66 -5.89 8.24
C TYR A 115 -3.03 -4.71 9.14
N GLN A 116 -2.87 -3.46 8.71
CA GLN A 116 -3.32 -2.30 9.48
C GLN A 116 -4.83 -2.34 9.75
N ILE A 117 -5.63 -2.76 8.78
CA ILE A 117 -7.08 -2.90 8.92
C ILE A 117 -7.43 -4.04 9.87
N PHE A 118 -6.87 -5.24 9.66
CA PHE A 118 -7.27 -6.41 10.44
C PHE A 118 -6.67 -6.50 11.85
N THR A 119 -5.50 -5.90 12.09
CA THR A 119 -4.92 -5.82 13.44
C THR A 119 -5.62 -4.79 14.32
N ASN A 120 -6.25 -3.78 13.70
CA ASN A 120 -7.10 -2.77 14.35
C ASN A 120 -8.59 -2.98 14.06
N PHE A 121 -8.97 -4.20 13.70
CA PHE A 121 -10.31 -4.51 13.21
C PHE A 121 -11.41 -4.04 14.15
N ARG A 122 -12.39 -3.34 13.58
CA ARG A 122 -13.65 -2.94 14.21
C ARG A 122 -14.78 -3.16 13.24
N THR A 123 -15.81 -3.88 13.67
CA THR A 123 -17.00 -4.14 12.86
C THR A 123 -18.07 -3.07 13.09
N GLN A 124 -18.78 -2.72 12.02
CA GLN A 124 -20.00 -1.91 12.08
C GLN A 124 -21.27 -2.79 12.10
N LYS A 125 -21.12 -4.12 12.04
CA LYS A 125 -22.24 -5.06 12.10
C LYS A 125 -22.91 -5.02 13.47
N GLU A 126 -24.23 -5.13 13.47
CA GLU A 126 -25.04 -5.25 14.68
C GLU A 126 -24.91 -6.65 15.29
N PHE A 127 -24.76 -6.68 16.61
CA PHE A 127 -24.75 -7.89 17.45
C PHE A 127 -25.85 -7.75 18.51
N THR A 128 -26.24 -8.87 19.10
CA THR A 128 -27.20 -8.90 20.22
C THR A 128 -26.68 -8.14 21.44
N THR A 129 -25.38 -8.25 21.71
CA THR A 129 -24.69 -7.63 22.85
C THR A 129 -23.38 -6.99 22.41
N GLU A 130 -22.93 -5.96 23.14
CA GLU A 130 -21.64 -5.32 22.88
C GLU A 130 -20.47 -6.24 23.30
N GLU A 131 -20.70 -7.14 24.25
CA GLU A 131 -19.75 -8.17 24.67
C GLU A 131 -19.43 -9.12 23.51
N GLU A 132 -20.44 -9.66 22.83
CA GLU A 132 -20.26 -10.55 21.67
C GLU A 132 -19.53 -9.84 20.53
N LYS A 133 -19.88 -8.57 20.26
CA LYS A 133 -19.19 -7.75 19.26
C LYS A 133 -17.72 -7.52 19.61
N SER A 134 -17.44 -7.24 20.88
CA SER A 134 -16.09 -7.01 21.39
C SER A 134 -15.25 -8.28 21.34
N GLU A 135 -15.82 -9.42 21.71
CA GLU A 135 -15.21 -10.73 21.62
C GLU A 135 -14.90 -11.10 20.17
N PHE A 136 -15.87 -10.95 19.26
CA PHE A 136 -15.68 -11.15 17.82
C PHE A 136 -14.51 -10.31 17.29
N CYS A 137 -14.49 -9.01 17.56
CA CYS A 137 -13.41 -8.13 17.11
C CYS A 137 -12.06 -8.49 17.74
N ARG A 138 -12.04 -8.97 19.00
CA ARG A 138 -10.82 -9.43 19.66
C ARG A 138 -10.28 -10.69 18.99
N ASN A 139 -11.15 -11.62 18.63
CA ASN A 139 -10.77 -12.88 17.97
C ASN A 139 -10.24 -12.64 16.55
N VAL A 140 -10.88 -11.76 15.76
CA VAL A 140 -10.35 -11.35 14.45
C VAL A 140 -8.95 -10.75 14.57
N ARG A 141 -8.74 -9.84 15.52
CA ARG A 141 -7.42 -9.23 15.76
C ARG A 141 -6.39 -10.26 16.22
N LYS A 142 -6.79 -11.24 17.03
CA LYS A 142 -5.92 -12.34 17.48
C LYS A 142 -5.43 -13.15 16.28
N VAL A 143 -6.34 -13.62 15.43
CA VAL A 143 -5.99 -14.37 14.21
C VAL A 143 -5.12 -13.53 13.29
N ALA A 144 -5.45 -12.24 13.09
CA ALA A 144 -4.65 -11.34 12.26
C ALA A 144 -3.19 -11.22 12.74
N ARG A 145 -2.93 -11.21 14.05
CA ARG A 145 -1.57 -11.20 14.60
C ARG A 145 -0.83 -12.51 14.36
N VAL A 146 -1.51 -13.66 14.52
CA VAL A 146 -0.92 -14.98 14.23
C VAL A 146 -0.52 -15.07 12.76
N VAL A 147 -1.44 -14.73 11.85
CA VAL A 147 -1.15 -14.70 10.41
C VAL A 147 -0.02 -13.72 10.10
N ARG A 148 -0.01 -12.53 10.72
CA ARG A 148 1.08 -11.55 10.58
C ARG A 148 2.44 -12.11 11.01
N SER A 149 2.51 -12.86 12.11
CA SER A 149 3.78 -13.45 12.56
C SER A 149 4.29 -14.59 11.67
N LEU A 150 3.38 -15.29 10.99
CA LEU A 150 3.72 -16.40 10.09
C LEU A 150 4.00 -15.94 8.65
N ASP A 151 3.51 -14.77 8.26
CA ASP A 151 3.69 -14.26 6.91
C ASP A 151 5.12 -13.75 6.69
N LYS A 152 5.87 -14.53 5.90
CA LYS A 152 7.25 -14.23 5.53
C LYS A 152 7.38 -12.90 4.79
N ARG A 153 6.33 -12.42 4.10
CA ARG A 153 6.35 -11.13 3.37
C ARG A 153 6.67 -9.94 4.28
N ILE A 154 6.28 -10.02 5.55
CA ILE A 154 6.44 -8.95 6.54
C ILE A 154 7.85 -8.97 7.12
N ASN A 155 8.47 -10.14 7.19
CA ASN A 155 9.87 -10.28 7.61
C ASN A 155 10.87 -10.00 6.48
N ILE A 156 10.44 -9.70 5.26
CA ILE A 156 11.35 -9.32 4.17
C ILE A 156 12.01 -7.95 4.43
N ASP A 157 11.44 -7.10 5.30
CA ASP A 157 12.13 -5.90 5.79
C ASP A 157 13.12 -6.19 6.94
N SER A 158 13.14 -7.42 7.49
CA SER A 158 14.09 -7.87 8.52
C SER A 158 15.15 -8.86 8.00
N PHE A 159 15.11 -9.23 6.72
CA PHE A 159 16.29 -9.72 6.02
C PHE A 159 17.01 -8.52 5.41
N SER A 160 18.09 -8.12 6.07
CA SER A 160 19.22 -7.51 5.36
C SER A 160 19.46 -8.31 4.09
N VAL A 161 19.40 -7.65 2.95
CA VAL A 161 19.86 -8.22 1.69
C VAL A 161 21.36 -8.48 1.82
N GLU A 162 21.76 -9.67 2.26
CA GLU A 162 23.07 -10.22 1.95
C GLU A 162 23.05 -10.63 0.47
N ILE A 163 23.48 -9.72 -0.40
CA ILE A 163 23.82 -10.08 -1.77
C ILE A 163 25.12 -10.87 -1.70
N ASN A 164 25.06 -12.18 -1.91
CA ASN A 164 26.25 -12.98 -2.21
C ASN A 164 26.72 -12.61 -3.63
N VAL A 165 27.52 -11.54 -3.75
CA VAL A 165 28.29 -11.20 -4.95
C VAL A 165 29.68 -11.82 -4.81
N LYS A 166 29.96 -12.81 -5.66
CA LYS A 166 31.30 -13.33 -5.97
C LYS A 166 32.30 -12.17 -6.11
N PRO A 167 33.47 -12.15 -5.45
CA PRO A 167 34.22 -10.93 -5.18
C PRO A 167 34.74 -10.25 -6.45
N PRO A 168 34.32 -9.02 -6.76
CA PRO A 168 34.96 -8.16 -7.73
C PRO A 168 35.60 -6.94 -7.03
N ARG A 169 36.70 -6.50 -7.60
CA ARG A 169 37.65 -5.48 -7.14
C ARG A 169 37.00 -4.18 -6.62
N PRO A 170 37.66 -3.47 -5.68
CA PRO A 170 37.12 -2.28 -5.05
C PRO A 170 36.78 -1.20 -6.09
N LYS A 171 35.55 -0.70 -6.05
CA LYS A 171 35.14 0.56 -6.67
C LYS A 171 34.51 1.43 -5.59
N GLU A 172 35.18 2.53 -5.30
CA GLU A 172 34.80 3.55 -4.32
C GLU A 172 33.39 4.09 -4.60
N ARG A 173 32.51 4.05 -3.58
CA ARG A 173 31.24 4.78 -3.60
C ARG A 173 31.56 6.25 -3.35
N LYS A 174 31.34 7.10 -4.36
CA LYS A 174 31.35 8.55 -4.17
C LYS A 174 30.22 8.93 -3.19
N VAL A 175 30.62 9.36 -1.99
CA VAL A 175 29.77 10.10 -1.05
C VAL A 175 29.22 11.31 -1.81
N LYS A 176 27.90 11.46 -1.87
CA LYS A 176 27.31 12.69 -2.41
C LYS A 176 27.46 13.76 -1.35
N ASP A 177 28.54 14.51 -1.41
CA ASP A 177 28.72 15.70 -0.57
C ASP A 177 27.62 16.72 -0.91
N HIS A 178 26.85 17.09 0.11
CA HIS A 178 25.91 18.20 0.05
C HIS A 178 26.57 19.37 0.78
N PRO A 179 27.20 20.32 0.06
CA PRO A 179 28.01 21.37 0.69
C PRO A 179 27.19 22.35 1.55
N PHE A 180 25.87 22.36 1.42
CA PHE A 180 24.99 23.23 2.19
C PHE A 180 23.96 22.40 2.97
N ASN A 181 23.88 22.57 4.27
CA ASN A 181 22.92 21.87 5.13
C ASN A 181 22.21 22.84 6.09
N CYS A 182 20.95 22.53 6.43
CA CYS A 182 20.23 23.25 7.47
C CYS A 182 20.21 22.44 8.76
N SER A 183 20.83 22.96 9.82
CA SER A 183 20.88 22.36 11.17
C SER A 183 19.48 22.16 11.79
N HIS A 184 18.55 23.09 11.55
CA HIS A 184 17.19 23.01 12.09
C HIS A 184 16.26 22.10 11.31
N CYS A 185 16.63 21.71 10.09
CA CYS A 185 15.79 20.91 9.21
C CYS A 185 16.39 19.57 8.80
N ASN A 186 17.67 19.33 9.09
CA ASN A 186 18.46 18.17 8.67
C ASN A 186 18.31 17.86 7.17
N LYS A 187 18.26 18.92 6.34
CA LYS A 187 18.18 18.82 4.89
C LYS A 187 19.48 19.31 4.26
N GLY A 188 20.05 18.49 3.38
CA GLY A 188 21.20 18.84 2.55
C GLY A 188 20.74 19.38 1.19
N PHE A 189 21.48 20.35 0.66
CA PHE A 189 21.23 21.04 -0.59
C PHE A 189 22.49 21.04 -1.45
N HIS A 190 22.31 20.91 -2.77
CA HIS A 190 23.42 20.85 -3.72
C HIS A 190 23.84 22.24 -4.21
N SER A 191 23.11 23.29 -3.82
CA SER A 191 23.41 24.66 -4.21
C SER A 191 23.00 25.64 -3.12
N ARG A 192 23.71 26.77 -3.11
CA ARG A 192 23.44 27.91 -2.24
C ARG A 192 22.04 28.49 -2.44
N ASN A 193 21.58 28.61 -3.68
CA ASN A 193 20.24 29.11 -3.96
C ASN A 193 19.16 28.21 -3.36
N GLN A 194 19.35 26.88 -3.38
CA GLN A 194 18.41 25.95 -2.76
C GLN A 194 18.32 26.09 -1.24
N ILE A 195 19.43 26.36 -0.54
CA ILE A 195 19.41 26.57 0.91
C ILE A 195 18.86 27.97 1.27
N ILE A 196 19.11 28.99 0.44
CA ILE A 196 18.52 30.34 0.62
C ILE A 196 17.00 30.30 0.42
N ASP A 197 16.53 29.63 -0.63
CA ASP A 197 15.10 29.41 -0.87
C ASP A 197 14.47 28.59 0.27
N HIS A 198 15.22 27.62 0.79
CA HIS A 198 14.80 26.88 1.98
C HIS A 198 14.62 27.80 3.20
N PHE A 199 15.56 28.70 3.49
CA PHE A 199 15.46 29.64 4.60
C PHE A 199 14.31 30.63 4.46
N ARG A 200 13.99 31.06 3.23
CA ARG A 200 12.84 31.94 2.94
C ARG A 200 11.50 31.19 2.91
N SER A 201 11.51 29.86 2.99
CA SER A 201 10.29 29.06 2.91
C SER A 201 9.44 29.18 4.19
N ARG A 202 8.11 29.22 4.02
CA ARG A 202 7.15 29.27 5.14
C ARG A 202 7.34 28.12 6.14
N LYS A 203 7.71 26.93 5.65
CA LYS A 203 7.94 25.73 6.49
C LYS A 203 9.19 25.86 7.37
N HIS A 204 10.23 26.53 6.87
CA HIS A 204 11.42 26.82 7.65
C HIS A 204 11.13 27.92 8.67
N PHE A 205 10.44 28.99 8.23
CA PHE A 205 10.03 30.09 9.11
C PHE A 205 9.22 29.62 10.32
N GLU A 206 8.21 28.79 10.11
CA GLU A 206 7.38 28.23 11.18
C GLU A 206 8.20 27.41 12.20
N ARG A 207 9.19 26.65 11.71
CA ARG A 207 10.09 25.88 12.57
C ARG A 207 11.02 26.76 13.40
N ILE A 208 11.56 27.82 12.82
CA ILE A 208 12.39 28.80 13.54
C ILE A 208 11.55 29.62 14.52
N SER A 209 10.27 29.90 14.20
CA SER A 209 9.36 30.63 15.09
C SER A 209 9.10 29.96 16.43
N MET A 210 9.29 28.64 16.49
CA MET A 210 9.16 27.87 17.72
C MET A 210 10.45 27.85 18.56
N VAL A 211 11.58 28.29 18.00
CA VAL A 211 12.92 28.13 18.61
C VAL A 211 13.59 29.48 18.89
N SER A 212 13.29 30.52 18.11
CA SER A 212 13.89 31.85 18.26
C SER A 212 12.83 32.93 18.52
N GLY A 213 13.12 33.87 19.42
CA GLY A 213 12.26 35.02 19.72
C GLY A 213 12.11 36.00 18.56
N ASP A 214 13.06 36.02 17.60
CA ASP A 214 13.02 36.86 16.40
C ASP A 214 13.36 36.07 15.13
N PRO A 215 12.39 35.33 14.56
CA PRO A 215 12.63 34.40 13.44
C PRO A 215 13.09 35.08 12.16
N LYS A 216 12.63 36.32 11.92
CA LYS A 216 13.01 37.11 10.73
C LYS A 216 14.50 37.47 10.76
N LYS A 217 14.98 38.00 11.90
CA LYS A 217 16.39 38.37 12.08
C LYS A 217 17.30 37.15 12.05
N TYR A 218 16.85 36.03 12.60
CA TYR A 218 17.57 34.76 12.54
C TYR A 218 17.76 34.26 11.09
N ILE A 219 16.69 34.29 10.29
CA ILE A 219 16.72 33.88 8.89
C ILE A 219 17.57 34.83 8.06
N GLU A 220 17.49 36.15 8.30
CA GLU A 220 18.32 37.14 7.63
C GLU A 220 19.81 36.94 7.93
N ASN A 221 20.17 36.69 9.20
CA ASN A 221 21.55 36.38 9.59
C ASN A 221 22.06 35.10 8.90
N GLN A 222 21.25 34.04 8.86
CA GLN A 222 21.63 32.77 8.19
C GLN A 222 21.79 32.94 6.67
N VAL A 223 20.94 33.76 6.03
CA VAL A 223 21.09 34.09 4.61
C VAL A 223 22.32 34.98 4.37
N GLN A 224 22.64 35.89 5.29
CA GLN A 224 23.79 36.79 5.21
C GLN A 224 25.11 36.04 5.45
N GLU A 225 25.17 35.12 6.42
CA GLU A 225 26.32 34.24 6.69
C GLU A 225 26.67 33.40 5.47
N ILE A 226 25.67 32.72 4.87
CA ILE A 226 25.87 31.98 3.63
C ILE A 226 26.25 32.93 2.49
N SER A 227 25.78 34.19 2.53
CA SER A 227 26.08 35.17 1.50
C SER A 227 27.53 35.70 1.53
N CYS A 228 28.09 35.85 2.73
CA CYS A 228 29.42 36.41 2.99
C CYS A 228 30.58 35.41 2.89
N GLN A 229 30.31 34.09 2.85
CA GLN A 229 31.33 33.06 2.59
C GLN A 229 32.02 33.17 1.20
N ASN A 230 31.71 34.19 0.40
CA ASN A 230 32.35 34.46 -0.90
C ASN A 230 33.67 35.25 -0.81
N GLU A 231 34.11 35.76 0.34
CA GLU A 231 35.27 36.68 0.38
C GLU A 231 36.53 36.13 1.06
N SER A 232 36.53 34.88 1.55
CA SER A 232 37.66 34.32 2.31
C SER A 232 38.20 32.97 1.84
N GLU A 233 37.77 32.42 0.69
CA GLU A 233 38.30 31.16 0.13
C GLU A 233 39.13 31.32 -1.17
N THR A 234 39.64 32.53 -1.44
CA THR A 234 40.73 32.76 -2.42
C THR A 234 41.93 33.43 -1.77
N ALA A 235 42.48 32.83 -0.72
CA ALA A 235 43.80 33.18 -0.20
C ALA A 235 44.40 32.03 0.61
N GLN A 236 44.91 31.01 -0.10
CA GLN A 236 46.10 30.24 0.30
C GLN A 236 46.56 29.34 -0.86
N LYS A 237 47.55 29.83 -1.63
CA LYS A 237 48.49 29.01 -2.40
C LYS A 237 49.54 28.45 -1.43
N PRO A 238 50.05 27.23 -1.66
CA PRO A 238 51.47 27.13 -2.04
C PRO A 238 51.70 26.62 -3.46
N CYS A 239 52.86 27.03 -3.96
CA CYS A 239 53.39 26.98 -5.32
C CYS A 239 53.91 25.58 -5.73
N MET A 240 53.88 25.28 -7.05
CA MET A 240 55.01 24.73 -7.81
C MET A 240 54.73 24.88 -9.31
N GLU A 241 55.67 25.54 -9.99
CA GLU A 241 55.71 25.82 -11.42
C GLU A 241 56.10 24.58 -12.24
N LYS A 242 55.58 24.50 -13.47
CA LYS A 242 56.37 24.40 -14.72
C LYS A 242 55.45 24.47 -15.94
N GLU A 243 55.65 25.53 -16.73
CA GLU A 243 55.28 25.72 -18.14
C GLU A 243 56.45 25.22 -19.04
N PRO A 244 56.42 25.34 -20.40
CA PRO A 244 55.30 25.41 -21.37
C PRO A 244 55.54 24.53 -22.62
N GLU A 245 54.55 24.47 -23.53
CA GLU A 245 54.65 24.36 -25.02
C GLU A 245 53.26 24.00 -25.57
N ALA A 246 52.75 24.39 -26.74
CA ALA A 246 52.98 25.46 -27.70
C ALA A 246 51.73 25.45 -28.61
N VAL A 247 51.14 26.64 -28.77
CA VAL A 247 50.41 27.23 -29.91
C VAL A 247 49.96 26.31 -31.07
N GLU A 248 48.64 26.30 -31.36
CA GLU A 248 48.16 26.64 -32.72
C GLU A 248 46.69 27.13 -32.72
N VAL A 249 46.42 28.03 -33.67
CA VAL A 249 45.34 29.02 -33.73
C VAL A 249 44.44 28.74 -34.95
N HIS A 250 43.26 29.36 -34.97
CA HIS A 250 42.28 29.54 -36.07
C HIS A 250 41.22 28.42 -36.20
N GLU A 251 39.92 28.69 -36.39
CA GLU A 251 39.28 29.90 -36.91
C GLU A 251 37.80 30.03 -36.48
N VAL A 252 37.38 31.29 -36.35
CA VAL A 252 36.05 31.77 -35.97
C VAL A 252 35.07 31.66 -37.15
N LYS A 253 33.85 31.17 -36.89
CA LYS A 253 32.65 31.55 -37.65
C LYS A 253 31.52 31.90 -36.68
N GLU A 254 31.42 33.19 -36.37
CA GLU A 254 30.18 33.81 -35.91
C GLU A 254 29.26 34.07 -37.11
N LYS A 255 28.01 33.56 -37.05
CA LYS A 255 26.81 34.29 -37.52
C LYS A 255 25.57 33.82 -36.73
N ASN A 256 25.17 34.69 -35.80
CA ASN A 256 23.81 35.12 -35.47
C ASN A 256 22.65 34.13 -35.18
N ALA A 257 22.15 34.30 -33.95
CA ALA A 257 20.73 34.41 -33.57
C ALA A 257 19.80 33.19 -33.70
N ALA A 258 19.51 32.54 -32.58
CA ALA A 258 18.17 32.53 -31.96
C ALA A 258 18.10 31.55 -30.77
N LYS A 259 17.61 32.06 -29.64
CA LYS A 259 17.12 31.27 -28.49
C LYS A 259 16.18 30.16 -28.97
N LYS A 260 16.48 28.90 -28.66
CA LYS A 260 15.46 27.85 -28.49
C LYS A 260 15.74 27.04 -27.22
N THR A 261 15.12 27.50 -26.15
CA THR A 261 14.74 26.70 -24.99
C THR A 261 13.90 25.51 -25.48
N GLY A 262 14.43 24.29 -25.40
CA GLY A 262 13.67 23.08 -25.69
C GLY A 262 12.58 22.89 -24.65
N SER A 263 11.37 23.35 -24.96
CA SER A 263 10.17 23.07 -24.17
C SER A 263 9.87 21.58 -24.29
N ARG A 264 10.25 20.80 -23.28
CA ARG A 264 9.79 19.42 -23.14
C ARG A 264 8.29 19.50 -22.84
N GLN A 265 7.47 19.33 -23.86
CA GLN A 265 6.02 19.44 -23.71
C GLN A 265 5.55 18.37 -22.71
N GLU A 266 4.78 18.78 -21.69
CA GLU A 266 4.27 17.86 -20.67
C GLU A 266 3.43 16.74 -21.31
N PRO A 267 3.46 15.50 -20.80
CA PRO A 267 2.71 14.40 -21.39
C PRO A 267 1.21 14.71 -21.53
N ALA A 268 0.57 14.24 -22.60
CA ALA A 268 -0.84 14.49 -22.92
C ALA A 268 -1.83 14.26 -21.75
N PRO A 269 -1.65 13.27 -20.86
CA PRO A 269 -2.51 13.10 -19.68
C PRO A 269 -2.58 14.34 -18.77
N PHE A 270 -1.53 15.14 -18.70
CA PHE A 270 -1.48 16.36 -17.87
C PHE A 270 -2.06 17.60 -18.56
N ARG A 271 -2.47 17.45 -19.83
CA ARG A 271 -3.08 18.50 -20.64
C ARG A 271 -4.45 18.10 -21.17
N THR A 272 -5.06 17.03 -20.65
CA THR A 272 -6.38 16.56 -21.07
C THR A 272 -7.41 16.81 -19.99
N CYS A 273 -8.55 17.40 -20.33
CA CYS A 273 -9.65 17.56 -19.39
C CYS A 273 -10.34 16.20 -19.12
N ALA A 274 -10.57 15.88 -17.86
CA ALA A 274 -11.25 14.63 -17.48
C ALA A 274 -12.73 14.60 -17.88
N GLU A 275 -13.38 15.77 -17.96
CA GLU A 275 -14.82 15.89 -18.22
C GLU A 275 -15.12 15.92 -19.73
N CYS A 276 -14.49 16.82 -20.48
CA CYS A 276 -14.75 16.97 -21.93
C CYS A 276 -13.72 16.29 -22.84
N ARG A 277 -12.63 15.72 -22.28
CA ARG A 277 -11.54 15.04 -23.00
C ARG A 277 -10.78 15.88 -24.03
N ILE A 278 -10.93 17.21 -23.99
CA ILE A 278 -10.16 18.13 -24.84
C ILE A 278 -8.69 18.14 -24.36
N VAL A 279 -7.77 18.04 -25.32
CA VAL A 279 -6.32 18.12 -25.09
C VAL A 279 -5.82 19.52 -25.40
N PHE A 280 -5.17 20.16 -24.44
CA PHE A 280 -4.67 21.53 -24.52
C PHE A 280 -3.18 21.56 -24.88
N SER A 281 -2.72 22.70 -25.43
CA SER A 281 -1.32 22.87 -25.81
C SER A 281 -0.42 23.10 -24.59
N SER A 282 -1.00 23.60 -23.48
CA SER A 282 -0.32 23.79 -22.21
C SER A 282 -1.20 23.41 -21.03
N ARG A 283 -0.59 23.09 -19.88
CA ARG A 283 -1.31 22.85 -18.62
C ARG A 283 -2.04 24.11 -18.14
N SER A 284 -1.49 25.29 -18.42
CA SER A 284 -2.10 26.58 -18.08
C SER A 284 -3.47 26.75 -18.77
N GLU A 285 -3.58 26.36 -20.04
CA GLU A 285 -4.85 26.35 -20.78
C GLU A 285 -5.86 25.38 -20.19
N LEU A 286 -5.44 24.16 -19.84
CA LEU A 286 -6.31 23.19 -19.16
C LEU A 286 -6.87 23.77 -17.85
N LEU A 287 -6.01 24.40 -17.04
CA LEU A 287 -6.44 25.01 -15.77
C LEU A 287 -7.43 26.16 -15.98
N MET A 288 -7.23 26.96 -17.03
CA MET A 288 -8.14 28.03 -17.38
C MET A 288 -9.51 27.49 -17.82
N HIS A 289 -9.51 26.43 -18.64
CA HIS A 289 -10.70 25.73 -19.08
C HIS A 289 -11.53 25.12 -17.93
N LEU A 290 -10.86 24.53 -16.94
CA LEU A 290 -11.52 24.03 -15.73
C LEU A 290 -12.12 25.18 -14.89
N LYS A 291 -11.47 26.35 -14.90
CA LYS A 291 -11.93 27.53 -14.14
C LYS A 291 -13.12 28.24 -14.80
N THR A 292 -13.27 28.17 -16.12
CA THR A 292 -14.40 28.76 -16.86
C THR A 292 -15.61 27.83 -16.97
N GLY A 293 -15.56 26.63 -16.38
CA GLY A 293 -16.71 25.72 -16.28
C GLY A 293 -17.21 25.23 -17.63
N HIS A 294 -16.30 24.85 -18.53
CA HIS A 294 -16.63 24.32 -19.87
C HIS A 294 -17.50 25.24 -20.74
N ARG A 295 -17.51 26.56 -20.48
CA ARG A 295 -18.15 27.51 -21.40
C ARG A 295 -17.31 27.59 -22.67
N GLU A 296 -17.93 27.13 -23.76
CA GLU A 296 -17.35 26.97 -25.09
C GLU A 296 -16.66 28.25 -25.60
N LEU A 297 -15.48 28.06 -26.18
CA LEU A 297 -14.91 28.91 -27.25
C LEU A 297 -14.81 28.04 -28.49
#